data_AF-A0ABD2W6I0-F1
#
_entry.id   AF-A0ABD2W6I0-F1
#
_cell.length_a   1.000
_cell.length_b   1.000
_cell.length_c   1.000
_cell.angle_alpha   90.00
_cell.angle_beta   90.00
_cell.angle_gamma   90.00
#
_symmetry.space_group_name_H-M   'P 1'
#
loop_
_entity.id
_entity.type
_entity.pdbx_description
1 polymer ?
#
loop_
_entity_poly.entity_id
_entity_poly.type
_entity_poly.pdbx_seq_one_letter_code
_entity_poly.pdbx_strand_id
1 'polypeptide(L)' 'MTATVAATMSSRIYTDGHEIDGSWVLRIYVTDLNVERSLRVKGELHIGGVMLRLVEDLEKRKDATLHE' A
#
# COMPACT_ATOMS: atom_id res chain seq x y z
N MET A 1 27.15 -32.78 -19.46
CA MET A 1 26.73 -32.20 -18.17
C MET A 1 26.47 -30.72 -18.42
N THR A 2 25.21 -30.32 -18.57
CA THR A 2 24.81 -28.93 -18.87
C THR A 2 24.46 -28.23 -17.56
N ALA A 3 25.08 -27.07 -17.30
CA ALA A 3 24.72 -26.21 -16.18
C ALA A 3 23.66 -25.21 -16.64
N THR A 4 22.47 -25.24 -16.04
CA THR A 4 21.42 -24.24 -16.27
C THR A 4 21.62 -23.09 -15.28
N VAL A 5 21.87 -21.89 -15.78
CA VAL A 5 21.93 -20.68 -14.95
C VAL A 5 20.51 -20.15 -14.77
N ALA A 6 19.98 -20.18 -13.55
CA ALA A 6 18.74 -19.50 -13.22
C ALA A 6 19.03 -18.02 -13.00
N ALA A 7 18.76 -17.19 -14.00
CA ALA A 7 18.79 -15.74 -13.82
C ALA A 7 17.52 -15.32 -13.07
N THR A 8 17.63 -15.05 -11.77
CA THR A 8 16.54 -14.41 -11.02
C THR A 8 16.46 -12.94 -11.45
N MET A 9 15.54 -12.62 -12.36
CA MET A 9 15.24 -11.23 -12.71
C MET A 9 14.54 -10.55 -11.53
N SER A 10 15.30 -9.82 -10.72
CA SER A 10 14.73 -8.88 -9.76
C SER A 10 14.31 -7.62 -10.52
N SER A 11 12.99 -7.40 -10.63
CA SER A 11 12.43 -6.19 -11.24
C SER A 11 12.62 -4.99 -10.29
N ARG A 12 13.79 -4.37 -10.30
CA ARG A 12 14.03 -3.09 -9.64
C ARG A 12 13.40 -1.97 -10.47
N ILE A 13 12.55 -1.16 -9.85
CA ILE A 13 11.94 0.01 -10.50
C ILE A 13 12.72 1.24 -10.06
N TYR A 14 13.11 2.09 -11.01
CA TYR A 14 13.82 3.34 -10.74
C TYR A 14 12.97 4.53 -11.20
N THR A 15 12.94 5.60 -10.41
CA THR A 15 12.40 6.92 -10.79
C THR A 15 13.47 7.97 -10.53
N ASP A 16 13.77 8.81 -11.53
CA ASP A 16 14.78 9.87 -11.42
C ASP A 16 16.13 9.40 -10.84
N GLY A 17 16.57 8.18 -11.19
CA GLY A 17 17.81 7.58 -10.69
C GLY A 17 17.73 6.95 -9.28
N HIS A 18 16.59 7.05 -8.60
CA HIS A 18 16.35 6.44 -7.29
C HIS A 18 15.57 5.13 -7.41
N GLU A 19 16.04 4.08 -6.73
CA GLU A 19 15.30 2.81 -6.63
C GLU A 19 14.02 3.05 -5.81
N ILE A 20 12.88 2.67 -6.38
CA ILE A 20 11.59 2.71 -5.71
C ILE A 20 11.05 1.31 -5.52
N ASP A 21 10.40 1.12 -4.38
CA ASP A 21 9.90 -0.16 -3.90
C ASP A 21 8.58 -0.61 -4.58
N GLY A 22 8.19 0.05 -5.66
CA GLY A 22 6.98 -0.23 -6.45
C GLY A 22 5.66 0.14 -5.75
N SER A 23 5.70 0.89 -4.65
CA SER A 23 4.49 1.31 -3.93
C SER A 23 3.93 2.65 -4.43
N TRP A 24 2.61 2.81 -4.32
CA TRP A 24 1.87 4.00 -4.75
C TRP A 24 0.83 4.41 -3.69
N VAL A 25 0.33 5.64 -3.78
CA VAL A 25 -0.67 6.17 -2.84
C VAL A 25 -2.08 5.96 -3.41
N LEU A 26 -2.87 5.13 -2.73
CA LEU A 26 -4.28 4.91 -3.01
C LEU A 26 -5.14 5.88 -2.20
N ARG A 27 -5.84 6.78 -2.90
CA ARG A 27 -6.84 7.68 -2.31
C ARG A 27 -8.20 6.99 -2.29
N ILE A 28 -8.83 6.95 -1.12
CA ILE A 28 -10.10 6.26 -0.86
C ILE A 28 -11.05 7.26 -0.24
N TYR A 29 -12.21 7.44 -0.85
CA TYR A 29 -13.30 8.22 -0.29
C TYR A 29 -14.33 7.30 0.34
N VAL A 30 -14.49 7.41 1.66
CA VAL A 30 -15.45 6.62 2.44
C VAL A 30 -16.74 7.41 2.53
N THR A 31 -17.69 7.09 1.65
CA THR A 31 -18.93 7.85 1.44
C THR A 31 -19.77 7.96 2.71
N ASP A 32 -19.93 6.87 3.45
CA ASP A 32 -20.80 6.82 4.64
C ASP A 32 -20.27 7.68 5.79
N LEU A 33 -18.96 7.95 5.78
CA LEU A 33 -18.28 8.78 6.77
C LEU A 33 -17.95 10.18 6.22
N ASN A 34 -18.15 10.44 4.93
CA ASN A 34 -17.77 11.69 4.26
C ASN A 34 -16.29 12.07 4.51
N VAL A 35 -15.38 11.08 4.51
CA VAL A 35 -13.94 11.29 4.74
C VAL A 35 -13.09 10.72 3.61
N GLU A 36 -11.96 11.37 3.38
CA GLU A 36 -10.93 10.89 2.45
C GLU A 36 -9.73 10.31 3.22
N ARG A 37 -9.22 9.16 2.75
CA ARG A 37 -8.04 8.46 3.26
C ARG A 37 -7.03 8.22 2.15
N SER A 38 -5.74 8.25 2.52
CA SER A 38 -4.63 7.95 1.61
C SER A 38 -3.79 6.84 2.21
N LEU A 39 -3.71 5.69 1.52
CA LEU A 39 -2.94 4.53 1.96
C LEU A 39 -1.81 4.24 0.96
N ARG A 40 -0.59 4.03 1.45
CA ARG A 40 0.51 3.56 0.61
C ARG A 40 0.42 2.04 0.43
N VAL A 41 0.30 1.58 -0.80
CA VAL A 41 0.06 0.17 -1.16
C VAL A 41 1.05 -0.31 -2.22
N LYS A 42 1.23 -1.63 -2.31
CA LYS A 42 1.97 -2.30 -3.39
C LYS A 42 1.01 -3.14 -4.22
N GLY A 43 1.34 -3.41 -5.48
CA GLY A 43 0.48 -4.18 -6.39
C GLY A 43 0.14 -5.60 -5.93
N GLU A 44 0.95 -6.18 -5.03
CA GLU A 44 0.71 -7.48 -4.41
C GLU A 44 -0.34 -7.47 -3.28
N LEU A 45 -0.68 -6.29 -2.75
CA LEU A 45 -1.68 -6.17 -1.70
C LEU A 45 -3.08 -6.35 -2.29
N HIS A 46 -3.70 -7.49 -1.97
CA HIS A 46 -5.07 -7.79 -2.37
C HIS A 46 -6.08 -6.85 -1.69
N ILE A 47 -7.28 -6.76 -2.28
CA ILE A 47 -8.32 -5.81 -1.85
C ILE A 47 -8.75 -6.00 -0.39
N GLY A 48 -8.83 -7.25 0.10
CA GLY A 48 -9.13 -7.53 1.51
C GLY A 48 -8.11 -6.91 2.47
N GLY A 49 -6.81 -6.98 2.14
CA GLY A 49 -5.75 -6.33 2.91
C GLY A 49 -5.83 -4.80 2.88
N VAL A 50 -6.26 -4.20 1.76
CA VAL A 50 -6.54 -2.77 1.70
C VAL A 50 -7.69 -2.39 2.64
N MET A 51 -8.77 -3.17 2.65
CA MET A 51 -9.93 -2.93 3.51
C MET A 51 -9.58 -3.00 4.99
N LEU A 52 -8.79 -3.98 5.42
CA LEU A 52 -8.34 -4.10 6.82
C LEU A 52 -7.53 -2.88 7.26
N ARG A 53 -6.56 -2.45 6.43
CA ARG A 53 -5.75 -1.25 6.72
C ARG A 53 -6.59 0.03 6.77
N LEU A 54 -7.62 0.11 5.92
CA LEU A 54 -8.56 1.24 5.95
C LEU A 54 -9.34 1.28 7.26
N VAL A 55 -9.85 0.13 7.72
CA VAL A 55 -10.56 0.03 9.01
C VAL A 55 -9.65 0.43 10.17
N GLU A 56 -8.43 -0.11 10.22
CA GLU A 56 -7.45 0.24 11.26
C GLU A 56 -7.10 1.74 11.29
N ASP A 57 -6.95 2.38 10.13
CA ASP A 57 -6.69 3.83 10.04
C ASP A 57 -7.89 4.66 10.52
N LEU A 58 -9.12 4.22 10.18
CA LEU A 58 -10.34 4.89 10.64
C LEU A 58 -10.52 4.77 12.16
N GLU A 59 -10.23 3.61 12.74
CA GLU A 59 -10.33 3.38 14.19
C GLU A 59 -9.34 4.23 14.99
N LYS A 60 -8.07 4.28 14.59
CA LYS A 60 -7.05 5.12 15.24
C LYS A 60 -7.46 6.58 15.35
N ARG A 61 -8.13 7.10 14.32
CA ARG A 61 -8.59 8.50 14.29
C ARG A 61 -9.86 8.72 15.10
N LYS A 62 -10.74 7.73 15.15
CA LYS A 62 -11.93 7.77 16.01
C LYS A 62 -11.50 7.90 17.48
N ASP A 63 -10.51 7.12 17.89
CA ASP A 63 -10.00 7.14 19.26
C ASP A 63 -9.29 8.47 19.59
N ALA A 64 -8.55 9.04 18.63
CA ALA A 64 -7.92 10.35 18.79
C ALA A 64 -8.94 11.49 18.99
N THR A 65 -10.13 11.38 18.41
CA THR A 65 -11.19 12.40 18.50
C THR A 65 -12.02 12.25 19.78
N LEU A 66 -12.06 11.06 20.40
CA LEU A 66 -12.80 10.80 21.64
C LEU A 66 -12.05 11.22 22.91
N HIS A 67 -10.77 11.59 22.79
CA HIS A 67 -9.92 12.01 23.90
C HIS A 67 -9.59 13.52 23.92
N GLU A 68 -10.31 14.32 23.11
CA GLU A 68 -10.34 15.79 23.15
C GLU A 68 -11.74 16.25 23.60
#